data_AF-A0A9W9WEQ7-F1
#
_entry.id   AF-A0A9W9WEQ7-F1
#
_cell.length_a   1.000
_cell.length_b   1.000
_cell.length_c   1.000
_cell.angle_alpha   90.00
_cell.angle_beta   90.00
_cell.angle_gamma   90.00
#
_symmetry.space_group_name_H-M   'P 1'
#
loop_
_entity.id
_entity.type
_entity.pdbx_description
1 polymer ?
#
loop_
_entity_poly.entity_id
_entity_poly.type
_entity_poly.pdbx_seq_one_letter_code
_entity_poly.pdbx_strand_id
1 'polypeptide(L)'
;MDGVSEYQHPQIPGPAQLENFAKLPLELRLLIWEYLFRKIYTNPHVLSILRCSRYLYQEIADHLYRGMRHEIRMSFTDNSLKRLYVRLVSKNMSAKWRRLKNFKAVRRHHLHNFSHKRIEGKEISVNIILSSHEGRRQIKRLEQKAKRLVDILNAAPVTPTVWVNLLEEKPPKNINYTSKIPLLYKLSMAYFMFLSSYHCRISLGLSAMVNK
;
A
#
# COMPACT_ATOMS: atom_id res chain seq x y z
N MET A 1 30.39 -17.40 -5.05
CA MET A 1 30.97 -17.57 -3.71
C MET A 1 31.66 -16.26 -3.38
N ASP A 2 31.42 -15.48 -2.35
CA ASP A 2 30.47 -15.36 -1.23
C ASP A 2 30.77 -13.93 -0.69
N GLY A 3 29.89 -13.14 -0.10
CA GLY A 3 28.56 -13.39 0.38
C GLY A 3 27.76 -12.08 0.44
N VAL A 4 26.46 -12.26 0.37
CA VAL A 4 25.47 -11.26 0.75
C VAL A 4 25.59 -11.09 2.27
N SER A 5 26.39 -10.12 2.71
CA SER A 5 26.54 -9.82 4.14
C SER A 5 25.35 -8.97 4.61
N GLU A 6 24.44 -9.65 5.29
CA GLU A 6 23.56 -9.19 6.35
C GLU A 6 22.86 -7.83 6.14
N TYR A 7 21.57 -7.89 5.79
CA TYR A 7 20.62 -6.84 6.16
C TYR A 7 20.54 -6.74 7.68
N GLN A 8 21.52 -6.09 8.31
CA GLN A 8 21.51 -5.76 9.72
C GLN A 8 20.19 -5.09 10.06
N HIS A 9 19.52 -5.62 11.09
CA HIS A 9 18.38 -4.95 11.69
C HIS A 9 18.75 -3.48 11.97
N PRO A 10 17.89 -2.50 11.66
CA PRO A 10 18.19 -1.13 12.00
C PRO A 10 18.27 -1.02 13.52
N GLN A 11 19.47 -0.89 14.04
CA GLN A 11 19.68 -0.54 15.44
C GLN A 11 19.24 0.90 15.65
N ILE A 12 18.64 1.16 16.82
CA ILE A 12 18.31 2.52 17.22
C ILE A 12 19.64 3.29 17.27
N PRO A 13 19.75 4.42 16.55
CA PRO A 13 20.99 5.16 16.48
C PRO A 13 21.41 5.65 17.87
N GLY A 14 22.67 5.46 18.21
CA GLY A 14 23.24 5.89 19.49
C GLY A 14 23.43 7.41 19.55
N PRO A 15 23.66 7.99 20.74
CA PRO A 15 23.83 9.43 20.92
C PRO A 15 24.94 10.04 20.04
N ALA A 16 26.05 9.33 19.86
CA ALA A 16 27.16 9.75 19.01
C ALA A 16 26.78 9.91 17.52
N GLN A 17 25.78 9.16 17.04
CA GLN A 17 25.34 9.17 15.65
C GLN A 17 24.31 10.26 15.34
N LEU A 18 23.67 10.81 16.38
CA LEU A 18 22.68 11.88 16.30
C LEU A 18 23.26 13.25 16.70
N GLU A 19 24.51 13.27 17.18
CA GLU A 19 25.28 14.47 17.52
C GLU A 19 24.49 15.46 18.39
N ASN A 20 24.47 16.75 18.03
CA ASN A 20 23.74 17.79 18.76
C ASN A 20 22.22 17.53 18.83
N PHE A 21 21.67 16.74 17.90
CA PHE A 21 20.25 16.40 17.93
C PHE A 21 19.93 15.49 19.12
N ALA A 22 20.83 14.58 19.50
CA ALA A 22 20.65 13.71 20.69
C ALA A 22 20.53 14.48 22.02
N LYS A 23 20.92 15.77 22.06
CA LYS A 23 20.76 16.61 23.26
C LYS A 23 19.29 16.97 23.53
N LEU A 24 18.40 16.79 22.56
CA LEU A 24 16.97 17.04 22.71
C LEU A 24 16.24 15.78 23.22
N PRO A 25 15.26 15.93 24.12
CA PRO A 25 14.31 14.86 24.44
C PRO A 25 13.69 14.25 23.18
N LEU A 26 13.39 12.95 23.22
CA LEU A 26 12.85 12.21 22.07
C LEU A 26 11.56 12.86 21.54
N GLU A 27 10.70 13.33 22.45
CA GLU A 27 9.41 13.95 22.12
C GLU A 27 9.60 15.23 21.30
N LEU A 28 10.55 16.09 21.68
CA LEU A 28 10.86 17.31 20.93
C LEU A 28 11.45 16.99 19.56
N ARG A 29 12.30 15.96 19.48
CA ARG A 29 12.84 15.49 18.20
C ARG A 29 11.75 14.99 17.27
N LEU A 30 10.82 14.18 17.77
CA LEU A 30 9.68 13.69 16.99
C LEU A 30 8.79 14.83 16.49
N LEU A 31 8.51 15.83 17.33
CA LEU A 31 7.72 17.02 16.94
C LEU A 31 8.40 17.83 15.82
N ILE A 32 9.70 18.07 15.92
CA ILE A 32 10.49 18.74 14.87
C ILE A 32 10.36 17.95 13.56
N TRP A 33 10.50 16.63 13.63
CA TRP A 33 10.40 15.78 12.45
C TRP A 33 9.01 15.80 11.83
N GLU A 34 7.94 15.62 12.60
CA GLU A 34 6.56 15.70 12.10
C GLU A 34 6.29 17.02 11.38
N TYR A 35 6.76 18.13 11.94
CA TYR A 35 6.66 19.45 11.31
C TYR A 35 7.40 19.52 9.98
N LEU A 36 8.64 19.03 9.93
CA LEU A 36 9.44 18.99 8.71
C LEU A 36 8.75 18.11 7.65
N PHE A 37 8.30 16.90 7.99
CA PHE A 37 7.60 15.99 7.05
C PHE A 37 6.33 16.57 6.48
N ARG A 38 5.53 17.24 7.31
CA ARG A 38 4.33 17.95 6.84
C ARG A 38 4.70 18.98 5.76
N LYS A 39 5.84 19.66 5.89
CA LYS A 39 6.36 20.59 4.87
C LYS A 39 6.93 19.87 3.63
N ILE A 40 7.60 18.72 3.77
CA ILE A 40 8.04 17.88 2.63
C ILE A 40 6.86 17.48 1.75
N TYR A 41 5.72 17.16 2.38
CA TYR A 41 4.52 16.80 1.63
C TYR A 41 4.00 17.93 0.75
N THR A 42 4.10 19.18 1.22
CA THR A 42 3.75 20.36 0.41
C THR A 42 4.81 20.70 -0.63
N ASN A 43 6.07 20.26 -0.45
CA ASN A 43 7.18 20.56 -1.34
C ASN A 43 8.14 19.35 -1.53
N PRO A 44 7.98 18.56 -2.60
CA PRO A 44 8.65 17.26 -2.75
C PRO A 44 10.18 17.33 -2.90
N HIS A 45 10.77 18.51 -3.10
CA HIS A 45 12.23 18.70 -3.13
C HIS A 45 12.90 18.48 -1.76
N VAL A 46 12.13 18.52 -0.66
CA VAL A 46 12.65 18.34 0.71
C VAL A 46 12.89 16.86 1.05
N LEU A 47 12.58 15.92 0.16
CA LEU A 47 13.02 14.52 0.28
C LEU A 47 14.55 14.37 0.31
N SER A 48 15.31 15.42 -0.04
CA SER A 48 16.74 15.52 0.21
C SER A 48 17.10 15.42 1.69
N ILE A 49 16.27 15.89 2.62
CA ILE A 49 16.54 15.81 4.07
C ILE A 49 16.59 14.37 4.57
N LEU A 50 15.80 13.47 3.94
CA LEU A 50 15.84 12.03 4.20
C LEU A 50 17.14 11.37 3.72
N ARG A 51 17.90 12.06 2.86
CA ARG A 51 19.21 11.64 2.37
C ARG A 51 20.36 12.28 3.16
N CYS A 52 20.08 13.28 4.00
CA CYS A 52 21.12 14.02 4.74
C CYS A 52 21.67 13.23 5.93
N SER A 53 20.88 12.36 6.56
CA SER A 53 21.40 11.48 7.62
C SER A 53 20.60 10.18 7.71
N ARG A 54 21.30 9.06 7.53
CA ARG A 54 20.75 7.71 7.70
C ARG A 54 20.30 7.46 9.14
N TYR A 55 21.02 7.99 10.12
CA TYR A 55 20.74 7.82 11.54
C TYR A 55 19.48 8.57 11.95
N LEU A 56 19.34 9.84 11.53
CA LEU A 56 18.13 10.60 11.78
C LEU A 56 16.90 9.94 11.16
N TYR A 57 17.03 9.42 9.94
CA TYR A 57 15.96 8.63 9.33
C TYR A 57 15.63 7.34 10.11
N GLN A 58 16.64 6.62 10.62
CA GLN A 58 16.42 5.40 11.40
C GLN A 58 15.67 5.67 12.71
N GLU A 59 16.00 6.75 13.41
CA GLU A 59 15.36 7.15 14.68
C GLU A 59 13.86 7.36 14.52
N ILE A 60 13.46 8.04 13.44
CA ILE A 60 12.06 8.44 13.24
C ILE A 60 11.27 7.49 12.36
N ALA A 61 11.94 6.60 11.63
CA ALA A 61 11.27 5.74 10.65
C ALA A 61 10.14 4.94 11.29
N ASP A 62 10.32 4.36 12.48
CA ASP A 62 9.26 3.58 13.11
C ASP A 62 8.05 4.44 13.49
N HIS A 63 8.29 5.68 13.93
CA HIS A 63 7.22 6.67 14.17
C HIS A 63 6.51 7.10 12.89
N LEU A 64 7.25 7.30 11.79
CA LEU A 64 6.70 7.65 10.49
C LEU A 64 5.87 6.51 9.88
N TYR A 65 6.35 5.28 9.99
CA TYR A 65 5.71 4.09 9.45
C TYR A 65 4.60 3.55 10.35
N ARG A 66 4.48 4.03 11.60
CA ARG A 66 3.39 3.67 12.51
C ARG A 66 2.03 3.95 11.88
N GLY A 67 1.17 2.94 11.86
CA GLY A 67 -0.14 3.00 11.21
C GLY A 67 -0.13 3.25 9.70
N MET A 68 1.01 3.17 9.00
CA MET A 68 1.03 3.19 7.52
C MET A 68 0.41 1.92 6.96
N ARG A 69 -0.43 2.06 5.94
CA ARG A 69 -1.05 0.98 5.18
C ARG A 69 -0.82 1.20 3.70
N HIS A 70 -0.63 0.12 2.97
CA HIS A 70 -0.58 0.16 1.52
C HIS A 70 -1.99 0.08 0.96
N GLU A 71 -2.33 1.00 0.07
CA GLU A 71 -3.54 0.94 -0.74
C GLU A 71 -3.20 0.85 -2.23
N ILE A 72 -3.65 -0.22 -2.87
CA ILE A 72 -3.62 -0.39 -4.32
C ILE A 72 -5.05 -0.21 -4.83
N ARG A 73 -5.28 0.80 -5.65
CA ARG A 73 -6.55 0.97 -6.37
C ARG A 73 -6.44 0.42 -7.78
N MET A 74 -7.39 -0.46 -8.09
CA MET A 74 -7.66 -0.96 -9.43
C MET A 74 -8.95 -0.35 -9.92
N SER A 75 -8.86 0.60 -10.84
CA SER A 75 -10.01 1.06 -11.62
C SER A 75 -10.07 0.28 -12.94
N PHE A 76 -11.29 -0.07 -13.35
CA PHE A 76 -11.57 -0.83 -14.57
C PHE A 76 -12.21 0.03 -15.67
N THR A 77 -12.46 1.31 -15.39
CA THR A 77 -12.94 2.29 -16.38
C THR A 77 -11.84 2.73 -17.35
N ASP A 78 -10.57 2.61 -16.95
CA ASP A 78 -9.42 2.84 -17.83
C ASP A 78 -9.17 1.57 -18.65
N ASN A 79 -9.37 1.66 -19.98
CA ASN A 79 -9.13 0.57 -20.96
C ASN A 79 -7.70 -0.01 -20.89
N SER A 80 -6.76 0.66 -20.20
CA SER A 80 -5.42 0.13 -20.00
C SER A 80 -5.37 -0.96 -18.91
N LEU A 81 -5.14 -2.21 -19.35
CA LEU A 81 -4.79 -3.35 -18.49
C LEU A 81 -3.41 -3.21 -17.80
N LYS A 82 -2.77 -2.03 -17.86
CA LYS A 82 -1.38 -1.81 -17.44
C LYS A 82 -1.26 -0.92 -16.19
N ARG A 83 -2.30 -0.17 -15.84
CA ARG A 83 -2.20 0.89 -14.82
C ARG A 83 -2.73 0.43 -13.46
N LEU A 84 -1.98 0.79 -12.42
CA LEU A 84 -2.38 0.69 -11.02
C LEU A 84 -2.16 2.04 -10.34
N TYR A 85 -3.06 2.39 -9.43
CA TYR A 85 -2.87 3.51 -8.54
C TYR A 85 -2.41 2.96 -7.20
N VAL A 86 -1.29 3.47 -6.69
CA VAL A 86 -0.78 3.03 -5.39
C VAL A 86 -0.62 4.23 -4.49
N ARG A 87 -1.04 4.06 -3.24
CA ARG A 87 -1.00 5.07 -2.19
C ARG A 87 -0.53 4.44 -0.89
N LEU A 88 0.22 5.23 -0.13
CA LEU A 88 0.53 4.95 1.27
C LEU A 88 -0.41 5.81 2.12
N VAL A 89 -1.09 5.18 3.06
CA VAL A 89 -2.04 5.87 3.93
C VAL A 89 -1.58 5.67 5.36
N SER A 90 -1.21 6.74 6.06
CA SER A 90 -1.10 6.75 7.52
C SER A 90 -1.96 7.88 8.07
N LYS A 91 -2.39 7.72 9.33
CA LYS A 91 -3.00 8.78 10.13
C LYS A 91 -2.14 10.03 10.16
N ASN A 92 -0.81 9.86 10.19
CA ASN A 92 0.16 10.94 10.33
C ASN A 92 0.71 11.41 8.97
N MET A 93 0.53 10.61 7.91
CA MET A 93 1.06 10.93 6.58
C MET A 93 0.09 10.47 5.49
N SER A 94 -0.86 11.34 5.13
CA SER A 94 -1.77 11.09 4.01
C SER A 94 -1.06 11.29 2.68
N ALA A 95 -0.31 10.29 2.19
CA ALA A 95 0.37 10.42 0.89
C ALA A 95 -0.65 10.57 -0.26
N LYS A 96 -0.30 11.28 -1.33
CA LYS A 96 -1.12 11.35 -2.56
C LYS A 96 -0.91 10.09 -3.39
N TRP A 97 -1.94 9.68 -4.14
CA TRP A 97 -1.86 8.58 -5.10
C TRP A 97 -0.72 8.80 -6.09
N ARG A 98 0.24 7.86 -6.16
CA ARG A 98 1.18 7.81 -7.29
C ARG A 98 0.56 6.91 -8.35
N ARG A 99 0.27 7.51 -9.51
CA ARG A 99 -0.14 6.74 -10.70
C ARG A 99 1.08 5.99 -11.22
N LEU A 100 1.15 4.69 -11.00
CA LEU A 100 2.22 3.87 -11.53
C LEU A 100 1.77 3.33 -12.89
N LYS A 101 2.47 3.78 -13.95
CA LYS A 101 2.11 3.51 -15.35
C LYS A 101 2.13 2.02 -15.71
N ASN A 102 2.84 1.18 -14.95
CA ASN A 102 2.97 -0.24 -15.19
C ASN A 102 3.10 -1.03 -13.87
N PHE A 103 2.49 -2.20 -13.81
CA PHE A 103 2.74 -3.29 -12.86
C PHE A 103 4.23 -3.55 -12.57
N LYS A 104 5.13 -3.49 -13.58
CA LYS A 104 6.59 -3.59 -13.35
C LYS A 104 7.12 -2.51 -12.41
N ALA A 105 6.58 -1.29 -12.49
CA ALA A 105 6.98 -0.19 -11.62
C ALA A 105 6.46 -0.38 -10.18
N VAL A 106 5.27 -0.97 -10.02
CA VAL A 106 4.75 -1.37 -8.71
C VAL A 106 5.68 -2.42 -8.08
N ARG A 107 6.03 -3.47 -8.83
CA ARG A 107 6.94 -4.52 -8.33
C ARG A 107 8.32 -3.96 -7.98
N ARG A 108 9.02 -3.33 -8.93
CA ARG A 108 10.43 -2.91 -8.76
C ARG A 108 10.60 -1.68 -7.88
N HIS A 109 9.80 -0.64 -8.06
CA HIS A 109 10.06 0.64 -7.40
C HIS A 109 9.26 0.83 -6.12
N HIS A 110 8.10 0.19 -6.01
CA HIS A 110 7.24 0.35 -4.85
C HIS A 110 7.38 -0.82 -3.89
N LEU A 111 7.06 -2.04 -4.30
CA LEU A 111 7.10 -3.18 -3.38
C LEU A 111 8.52 -3.66 -3.07
N HIS A 112 9.47 -3.61 -3.99
CA HIS A 112 10.82 -4.10 -3.65
C HIS A 112 11.62 -3.13 -2.76
N ASN A 113 11.43 -1.82 -2.95
CA ASN A 113 12.24 -0.80 -2.27
C ASN A 113 11.58 -0.23 -1.01
N PHE A 114 10.37 -0.69 -0.68
CA PHE A 114 9.65 -0.20 0.49
C PHE A 114 10.03 -0.99 1.75
N SER A 115 10.12 -0.30 2.88
CA SER A 115 10.49 -0.88 4.18
C SER A 115 9.33 -1.66 4.82
N HIS A 116 8.90 -2.76 4.20
CA HIS A 116 7.75 -3.56 4.63
C HIS A 116 7.84 -4.09 6.06
N LYS A 117 9.04 -4.31 6.57
CA LYS A 117 9.28 -4.75 7.96
C LYS A 117 8.82 -3.71 9.00
N ARG A 118 8.71 -2.44 8.62
CA ARG A 118 8.37 -1.32 9.53
C ARG A 118 6.90 -0.92 9.48
N ILE A 119 6.12 -1.46 8.54
CA ILE A 119 4.67 -1.27 8.53
C ILE A 119 4.05 -2.18 9.57
N GLU A 120 3.33 -1.55 10.49
CA GLU A 120 2.42 -2.20 11.41
C GLU A 120 1.33 -2.97 10.64
N GLY A 121 1.18 -4.27 10.94
CA GLY A 121 0.16 -5.15 10.35
C GLY A 121 0.50 -5.81 9.01
N LYS A 122 1.56 -5.38 8.29
CA LYS A 122 1.93 -5.91 6.95
C LYS A 122 0.74 -5.99 5.98
N GLU A 123 -0.23 -5.08 6.13
CA GLU A 123 -1.48 -5.14 5.38
C GLU A 123 -1.39 -4.37 4.06
N ILE A 124 -1.84 -5.01 2.98
CA ILE A 124 -2.06 -4.36 1.68
C ILE A 124 -3.56 -4.39 1.38
N SER A 125 -4.17 -3.21 1.34
CA SER A 125 -5.55 -3.03 0.91
C SER A 125 -5.61 -2.88 -0.61
N VAL A 126 -6.32 -3.78 -1.27
CA VAL A 126 -6.56 -3.78 -2.71
C VAL A 126 -8.01 -3.38 -2.96
N ASN A 127 -8.21 -2.14 -3.40
CA ASN A 127 -9.53 -1.58 -3.69
C ASN A 127 -9.83 -1.74 -5.18
N ILE A 128 -10.81 -2.59 -5.50
CA ILE A 128 -11.24 -2.94 -6.86
C ILE A 128 -12.56 -2.21 -7.14
N ILE A 129 -12.52 -1.25 -8.06
CA ILE A 129 -13.66 -0.38 -8.36
C ILE A 129 -14.38 -0.91 -9.61
N LEU A 130 -15.59 -1.42 -9.43
CA LEU A 130 -16.41 -2.03 -10.46
C LEU A 130 -17.52 -1.06 -10.91
N SER A 131 -17.68 -0.92 -12.23
CA SER A 131 -18.81 -0.23 -12.87
C SER A 131 -20.02 -1.16 -13.01
N SER A 132 -21.23 -0.63 -12.84
CA SER A 132 -22.50 -1.39 -12.87
C SER A 132 -22.95 -1.85 -14.27
N HIS A 133 -22.31 -1.37 -15.35
CA HIS A 133 -22.84 -1.48 -16.72
C HIS A 133 -22.16 -2.51 -17.64
N GLU A 134 -21.09 -3.21 -17.21
CA GLU A 134 -20.29 -4.06 -18.10
C GLU A 134 -20.19 -5.54 -17.67
N GLY A 135 -21.32 -6.26 -17.52
CA GLY A 135 -21.39 -7.64 -16.99
C GLY A 135 -20.24 -8.60 -17.35
N ARG A 136 -20.16 -9.13 -18.57
CA ARG A 136 -19.16 -10.20 -18.91
C ARG A 136 -17.76 -9.69 -19.25
N ARG A 137 -17.65 -8.56 -19.96
CA ARG A 137 -16.34 -8.00 -20.37
C ARG A 137 -15.53 -7.53 -19.16
N GLN A 138 -16.20 -6.97 -18.16
CA GLN A 138 -15.55 -6.53 -16.93
C GLN A 138 -14.99 -7.70 -16.12
N ILE A 139 -15.71 -8.83 -16.03
CA ILE A 139 -15.24 -10.02 -15.30
C ILE A 139 -13.94 -10.55 -15.90
N LYS A 140 -13.85 -10.67 -17.23
CA LYS A 140 -12.61 -11.11 -17.90
C LYS A 140 -11.45 -10.14 -17.66
N ARG A 141 -11.72 -8.83 -17.65
CA ARG A 141 -10.71 -7.79 -17.32
C ARG A 141 -10.29 -7.86 -15.84
N LEU A 142 -11.23 -8.13 -14.95
CA LEU A 142 -11.01 -8.32 -13.51
C LEU A 142 -10.09 -9.50 -13.27
N GLU A 143 -10.39 -10.63 -13.91
CA GLU A 143 -9.58 -11.84 -13.89
C GLU A 143 -8.12 -11.58 -14.30
N GLN A 144 -7.91 -10.92 -15.44
CA GLN A 144 -6.57 -10.61 -15.94
C GLN A 144 -5.78 -9.66 -15.04
N LYS A 145 -6.42 -8.63 -14.47
CA LYS A 145 -5.75 -7.70 -13.54
C LYS A 145 -5.49 -8.35 -12.18
N ALA A 146 -6.43 -9.17 -11.68
CA ALA A 146 -6.27 -9.92 -10.43
C ALA A 146 -5.08 -10.87 -10.52
N LYS A 147 -4.99 -11.68 -11.59
CA LYS A 147 -3.84 -12.56 -11.83
C LYS A 147 -2.51 -11.81 -11.80
N ARG A 148 -2.40 -10.71 -12.55
CA ARG A 148 -1.17 -9.89 -12.59
C ARG A 148 -0.82 -9.27 -11.24
N LEU A 149 -1.82 -8.85 -10.48
CA LEU A 149 -1.59 -8.28 -9.15
C LEU A 149 -1.08 -9.36 -8.18
N VAL A 150 -1.68 -10.54 -8.20
CA VAL A 150 -1.24 -11.69 -7.39
C VAL A 150 0.20 -12.06 -7.72
N ASP A 151 0.58 -12.12 -9.01
CA ASP A 151 1.97 -12.38 -9.43
C ASP A 151 2.97 -11.38 -8.83
N ILE A 152 2.55 -10.14 -8.60
CA ILE A 152 3.39 -9.08 -8.05
C ILE A 152 3.44 -9.13 -6.52
N LEU A 153 2.31 -9.44 -5.89
CA LEU A 153 2.22 -9.61 -4.45
C LEU A 153 3.01 -10.84 -4.00
N ASN A 154 2.95 -11.94 -4.75
CA ASN A 154 3.77 -13.13 -4.52
C ASN A 154 5.26 -12.90 -4.74
N ALA A 155 5.61 -11.95 -5.61
CA ALA A 155 7.00 -11.56 -5.83
C ALA A 155 7.50 -10.46 -4.86
N ALA A 156 6.68 -10.05 -3.89
CA ALA A 156 7.10 -9.08 -2.89
C ALA A 156 8.10 -9.71 -1.90
N PRO A 157 9.09 -8.94 -1.37
CA PRO A 157 10.10 -9.49 -0.45
C PRO A 157 9.54 -9.97 0.89
N VAL A 158 8.33 -9.54 1.24
CA VAL A 158 7.63 -9.90 2.47
C VAL A 158 6.23 -10.33 2.10
N THR A 159 5.78 -11.43 2.68
CA THR A 159 4.41 -11.94 2.57
C THR A 159 3.44 -11.01 3.29
N PRO A 160 2.62 -10.22 2.57
CA PRO A 160 1.67 -9.32 3.19
C PRO A 160 0.33 -10.02 3.45
N THR A 161 -0.41 -9.54 4.43
CA THR A 161 -1.84 -9.84 4.55
C THR A 161 -2.60 -8.96 3.56
N VAL A 162 -3.38 -9.55 2.66
CA VAL A 162 -4.03 -8.80 1.57
C VAL A 162 -5.53 -8.71 1.80
N TRP A 163 -6.03 -7.48 1.89
CA TRP A 163 -7.46 -7.17 1.99
C TRP A 163 -7.99 -6.70 0.65
N VAL A 164 -8.73 -7.55 -0.08
CA VAL A 164 -9.43 -7.13 -1.30
C VAL A 164 -10.81 -6.60 -0.97
N ASN A 165 -11.06 -5.37 -1.39
CA ASN A 165 -12.32 -4.68 -1.26
C ASN A 165 -12.92 -4.48 -2.65
N LEU A 166 -14.03 -5.15 -2.93
CA LEU A 166 -14.84 -4.89 -4.12
C LEU A 166 -15.77 -3.71 -3.83
N LEU A 167 -15.70 -2.66 -4.65
CA LEU A 167 -16.39 -1.39 -4.46
C LEU A 167 -17.12 -0.99 -5.75
N GLU A 168 -18.26 -0.32 -5.62
CA GLU A 168 -18.93 0.40 -6.71
C GLU A 168 -18.12 1.63 -7.17
N GLU A 169 -18.43 2.13 -8.37
CA GLU A 169 -17.72 3.25 -9.02
C GLU A 169 -17.79 4.57 -8.24
N LYS A 170 -18.89 4.79 -7.52
CA LYS A 170 -19.10 5.96 -6.66
C LYS A 170 -19.51 5.48 -5.26
N PRO A 171 -18.56 5.00 -4.45
CA PRO A 171 -18.89 4.48 -3.14
C PRO A 171 -19.29 5.61 -2.19
N PRO A 172 -20.24 5.37 -1.27
CA PRO A 172 -20.63 6.34 -0.25
C PRO A 172 -19.47 6.62 0.72
N LYS A 173 -19.54 7.73 1.46
CA LYS A 173 -18.50 8.11 2.45
C LYS A 173 -18.28 7.01 3.50
N ASN A 174 -19.35 6.35 3.92
CA ASN A 174 -19.31 5.22 4.85
C ASN A 174 -19.67 3.95 4.08
N ILE A 175 -18.69 3.05 3.94
CA ILE A 175 -18.86 1.81 3.18
C ILE A 175 -19.07 0.67 4.16
N ASN A 176 -20.23 0.03 4.05
CA ASN A 176 -20.53 -1.22 4.74
C ASN A 176 -20.15 -2.40 3.85
N TYR A 177 -19.59 -3.43 4.48
CA TYR A 177 -19.05 -4.58 3.79
C TYR A 177 -19.74 -5.88 4.20
N THR A 178 -19.73 -6.85 3.29
CA THR A 178 -20.06 -8.26 3.57
C THR A 178 -18.97 -9.17 3.04
N SER A 179 -18.80 -10.32 3.68
CA SER A 179 -17.89 -11.40 3.23
C SER A 179 -18.52 -12.29 2.15
N LYS A 180 -19.83 -12.18 1.90
CA LYS A 180 -20.53 -12.98 0.88
C LYS A 180 -20.24 -12.44 -0.52
N ILE A 181 -19.35 -13.10 -1.26
CA ILE A 181 -19.01 -12.73 -2.64
C ILE A 181 -20.04 -13.35 -3.62
N PRO A 182 -20.70 -12.54 -4.47
CA PRO A 182 -21.58 -13.04 -5.52
C PRO A 182 -20.88 -14.02 -6.48
N LEU A 183 -21.60 -15.03 -6.97
CA LEU A 183 -21.06 -16.07 -7.86
C LEU A 183 -20.33 -15.47 -9.08
N LEU A 184 -20.86 -14.38 -9.61
CA LEU A 184 -20.32 -13.63 -10.73
C LEU A 184 -18.85 -13.20 -10.54
N TYR A 185 -18.46 -12.87 -9.31
CA TYR A 185 -17.11 -12.40 -8.99
C TYR A 185 -16.22 -13.48 -8.36
N LYS A 186 -16.79 -14.62 -7.93
CA LYS A 186 -16.03 -15.69 -7.26
C LYS A 186 -14.85 -16.17 -8.12
N LEU A 187 -15.05 -16.36 -9.42
CA LEU A 187 -14.00 -16.82 -10.34
C LEU A 187 -12.83 -15.84 -10.40
N SER A 188 -13.09 -14.53 -10.52
CA SER A 188 -12.01 -13.55 -10.56
C SER A 188 -11.31 -13.39 -9.20
N MET A 189 -12.03 -13.61 -8.10
CA MET A 189 -11.45 -13.59 -6.75
C MET A 189 -10.63 -14.85 -6.44
N ALA A 190 -10.84 -15.94 -7.16
CA ALA A 190 -10.11 -17.20 -6.95
C ALA A 190 -8.60 -17.03 -7.06
N TYR A 191 -8.11 -16.10 -7.88
CA TYR A 191 -6.69 -15.81 -7.99
C TYR A 191 -6.06 -15.34 -6.69
N PHE A 192 -6.80 -14.60 -5.86
CA PHE A 192 -6.28 -14.14 -4.58
C PHE A 192 -6.20 -15.27 -3.55
N MET A 193 -6.85 -16.42 -3.77
CA MET A 193 -6.68 -17.61 -2.92
C MET A 193 -5.27 -18.20 -3.03
N PHE A 194 -4.49 -17.84 -4.06
CA PHE A 194 -3.08 -18.22 -4.17
C PHE A 194 -2.15 -17.38 -3.29
N LEU A 195 -2.67 -16.38 -2.59
CA LEU A 195 -1.94 -15.66 -1.55
C LEU A 195 -2.08 -16.41 -0.23
N SER A 196 -0.99 -16.48 0.54
CA SER A 196 -0.98 -17.19 1.83
C SER A 196 -1.83 -16.54 2.92
N SER A 197 -2.13 -15.24 2.81
CA SER A 197 -2.98 -14.51 3.75
C SER A 197 -3.86 -13.53 2.99
N TYR A 198 -5.14 -13.88 2.87
CA TYR A 198 -6.11 -13.16 2.05
C TYR A 198 -7.48 -13.05 2.71
N HIS A 199 -8.03 -11.84 2.68
CA HIS A 199 -9.42 -11.57 3.06
C HIS A 199 -10.11 -10.80 1.94
N CYS A 200 -11.34 -11.21 1.63
CA CYS A 200 -12.18 -10.54 0.65
C CYS A 200 -13.43 -9.99 1.29
N ARG A 201 -13.81 -8.77 0.89
CA ARG A 201 -15.10 -8.20 1.21
C ARG A 201 -15.65 -7.40 0.05
N ILE A 202 -16.96 -7.37 -0.06
CA ILE A 202 -17.70 -6.63 -1.06
C ILE A 202 -18.56 -5.57 -0.37
N SER A 203 -18.65 -4.39 -0.95
CA SER A 203 -19.58 -3.37 -0.48
C SER A 203 -21.02 -3.88 -0.60
N LEU A 204 -21.85 -3.57 0.39
CA LEU A 204 -23.27 -3.98 0.38
C LEU A 204 -24.01 -3.41 -0.84
N GLY A 205 -23.67 -2.18 -1.26
CA GLY A 205 -24.25 -1.55 -2.45
C GLY A 205 -24.00 -2.37 -3.71
N LEU A 206 -22.76 -2.79 -3.94
CA LEU A 206 -22.41 -3.64 -5.08
C LEU A 206 -23.05 -5.04 -4.97
N SER A 207 -23.03 -5.64 -3.77
CA SER A 207 -23.66 -6.95 -3.55
C SER A 207 -25.17 -6.94 -3.86
N ALA A 208 -25.87 -5.87 -3.54
CA ALA A 208 -27.30 -5.73 -3.81
C ALA A 208 -27.59 -5.56 -5.30
N MET A 209 -26.73 -4.88 -6.04
CA MET A 209 -26.89 -4.68 -7.49
C MET A 209 -26.77 -5.97 -8.30
N VAL A 210 -25.93 -6.92 -7.87
CA VAL A 210 -25.67 -8.16 -8.60
C VAL A 210 -26.74 -9.23 -8.37
N ASN A 211 -27.48 -9.13 -7.26
CA ASN A 211 -28.54 -10.08 -6.90
C ASN A 211 -29.94 -9.64 -7.36
N LYS A 212 -30.05 -8.53 -8.10
CA LYS A 212 -31.26 -8.11 -8.80
C LYS A 212 -31.28 -8.71 -10.19
#